data_AF-A0AAN8UWJ5-F1
#
_entry.id   AF-A0AAN8UWJ5-F1
#
_cell.length_a   1.000
_cell.length_b   1.000
_cell.length_c   1.000
_cell.angle_alpha   90.00
_cell.angle_beta   90.00
_cell.angle_gamma   90.00
#
_symmetry.space_group_name_H-M   'P 1'
#
loop_
_entity.id
_entity.type
_entity.pdbx_description
1 polymer ?
#
loop_
_entity_poly.entity_id
_entity_poly.type
_entity_poly.pdbx_seq_one_letter_code
_entity_poly.pdbx_strand_id
1 'polypeptide(L)'
;MASKFVSSNVVTLVLSLSLVAISTCMEIVTTNSLQNQKQLKQTNFVFYMHDRESGDSITTVPIAGIRPVKKWFLGRFGTTFVIDDLLTETPDWSSPAVGHARGIYVNSAVAGTDIHFLFSLVFTNKEFNGSSLEIQGANEILRRFREVSVVSGTGKFRFARGYAIFDNYFVDMKALNAVLRWNVTVLHY
;
A
#
# COMPACT_ATOMS: atom_id res chain seq x y z
N MET A 1 -47.63 33.56 53.41
CA MET A 1 -47.71 33.13 51.99
C MET A 1 -46.31 33.22 51.35
N ALA A 2 -45.30 32.50 51.88
CA ALA A 2 -43.88 32.68 51.48
C ALA A 2 -43.08 31.39 51.25
N SER A 3 -43.62 30.19 51.52
CA SER A 3 -42.83 28.94 51.47
C SER A 3 -42.78 28.23 50.12
N LYS A 4 -43.53 28.69 49.10
CA LYS A 4 -43.56 28.02 47.77
C LYS A 4 -42.48 28.52 46.79
N PHE A 5 -42.00 29.75 46.94
CA PHE A 5 -41.05 30.38 46.01
C PHE A 5 -39.61 29.83 46.09
N VAL A 6 -39.18 29.41 47.29
CA VAL A 6 -37.83 28.85 47.48
C VAL A 6 -37.67 27.50 46.76
N SER A 7 -38.76 26.72 46.63
CA SER A 7 -38.72 25.38 46.02
C SER A 7 -38.48 25.40 44.50
N SER A 8 -39.05 26.37 43.77
CA SER A 8 -38.94 26.43 42.31
C SER A 8 -37.53 26.81 41.86
N ASN A 9 -36.89 27.77 42.54
CA ASN A 9 -35.54 28.21 42.19
C ASN A 9 -34.49 27.13 42.47
N VAL A 10 -34.68 26.35 43.55
CA VAL A 10 -33.81 25.20 43.87
C VAL A 10 -33.98 24.09 42.83
N VAL A 11 -35.20 23.77 42.40
CA VAL A 11 -35.45 22.76 41.36
C VAL A 11 -34.84 23.18 40.03
N THR A 12 -35.03 24.44 39.60
CA THR A 12 -34.41 24.96 38.37
C THR A 12 -32.89 24.95 38.44
N LEU A 13 -32.31 25.28 39.59
CA LEU A 13 -30.86 25.24 39.81
C LEU A 13 -30.31 23.81 39.71
N VAL A 14 -30.96 22.84 40.37
CA VAL A 14 -30.57 21.41 40.30
C VAL A 14 -30.67 20.89 38.87
N LEU A 15 -31.73 21.23 38.14
CA LEU A 15 -31.87 20.86 36.73
C LEU A 15 -30.76 21.47 35.87
N SER A 16 -30.44 22.75 36.05
CA SER A 16 -29.36 23.40 35.30
C SER A 16 -27.99 22.77 35.59
N LEU A 17 -27.67 22.46 36.84
CA LEU A 17 -26.45 21.76 37.24
C LEU A 17 -26.38 20.34 36.66
N SER A 18 -27.51 19.62 36.64
CA SER A 18 -27.58 18.28 36.04
C SER A 18 -27.35 18.32 34.52
N LEU A 19 -27.88 19.33 33.82
CA LEU A 19 -27.63 19.51 32.38
C LEU A 19 -26.16 19.79 32.09
N VAL A 20 -25.52 20.66 32.88
CA VAL A 20 -24.09 20.98 32.73
C VAL A 20 -23.24 19.72 32.98
N ALA A 21 -23.55 18.94 34.01
CA ALA A 21 -22.86 17.69 34.30
C ALA A 21 -23.01 16.64 33.19
N ILE A 22 -24.19 16.53 32.57
CA ILE A 22 -24.41 15.62 31.44
C ILE A 22 -23.62 16.09 30.21
N SER A 23 -23.59 17.40 29.93
CA SER A 23 -22.83 17.96 28.80
C SER A 23 -21.33 17.70 28.93
N THR A 24 -20.76 17.93 30.12
CA THR A 24 -19.33 17.68 30.37
C THR A 24 -18.99 16.19 30.32
N CYS A 25 -19.86 15.32 30.85
CA CYS A 25 -19.69 13.87 30.71
C CYS A 25 -19.69 13.42 29.24
N MET A 26 -20.58 13.95 28.40
CA MET A 26 -20.60 13.62 26.98
C MET A 26 -19.35 14.10 26.25
N GLU A 27 -18.83 15.28 26.57
CA GLU A 27 -17.55 15.77 26.03
C GLU A 27 -16.36 14.89 26.45
N ILE A 28 -16.31 14.46 27.71
CA ILE A 28 -15.25 13.58 28.23
C ILE A 28 -15.31 12.19 27.56
N VAL A 29 -16.50 11.61 27.42
CA VAL A 29 -16.68 10.31 26.74
C VAL A 29 -16.27 10.42 25.27
N THR A 30 -16.65 11.52 24.61
CA THR A 30 -16.30 11.77 23.21
C THR A 30 -14.78 11.94 23.04
N THR A 31 -14.13 12.74 23.89
CA THR A 31 -12.67 12.96 23.84
C THR A 31 -11.88 11.68 24.14
N ASN A 32 -12.29 10.89 25.14
CA ASN A 32 -11.68 9.58 25.42
C ASN A 32 -11.87 8.58 24.27
N SER A 33 -13.01 8.62 23.58
CA SER A 33 -13.24 7.78 22.40
C SER A 33 -12.33 8.17 21.23
N LEU A 34 -12.11 9.48 21.02
CA LEU A 34 -11.23 10.01 19.97
C LEU A 34 -9.75 9.74 20.28
N GLN A 35 -9.34 9.81 21.56
CA GLN A 35 -7.98 9.47 21.98
C GLN A 35 -7.67 7.97 21.86
N ASN A 36 -8.68 7.10 22.04
CA ASN A 36 -8.54 5.65 21.85
C ASN A 36 -8.67 5.21 20.38
N GLN A 37 -9.09 6.08 19.46
CA GLN A 37 -9.04 5.79 18.05
C GLN A 37 -7.58 5.91 17.57
N LYS A 38 -7.06 4.83 16.99
CA LYS A 38 -5.80 4.94 16.24
C LYS A 38 -5.95 6.05 15.20
N GLN A 39 -5.04 7.01 15.23
CA GLN A 39 -5.06 8.12 14.29
C GLN A 39 -4.75 7.62 12.89
N LEU A 40 -5.59 7.98 11.92
CA LEU A 40 -5.32 7.71 10.52
C LEU A 40 -4.05 8.47 10.09
N LYS A 41 -3.10 7.76 9.50
CA LYS A 41 -1.83 8.27 8.99
C LYS A 41 -1.80 8.11 7.49
N GLN A 42 -1.29 9.14 6.80
CA GLN A 42 -0.86 9.01 5.42
C GLN A 42 0.66 8.86 5.38
N THR A 43 1.15 7.86 4.68
CA THR A 43 2.58 7.67 4.43
C THR A 43 2.81 7.64 2.93
N ASN A 44 3.84 8.37 2.49
CA ASN A 44 4.29 8.39 1.11
C ASN A 44 5.75 7.94 1.08
N PHE A 45 6.12 7.06 0.15
CA PHE A 45 7.51 6.71 -0.07
C PHE A 45 7.78 6.39 -1.53
N VAL A 46 9.04 6.62 -1.91
CA VAL A 46 9.57 6.34 -3.24
C VAL A 46 10.68 5.31 -3.11
N PHE A 47 10.69 4.31 -3.99
CA PHE A 47 11.75 3.31 -4.09
C PHE A 47 11.92 2.86 -5.54
N TYR A 48 12.99 2.12 -5.79
CA TYR A 48 13.31 1.55 -7.09
C TYR A 48 13.26 0.03 -7.01
N MET A 49 12.46 -0.59 -7.87
CA MET A 49 12.30 -2.03 -7.98
C MET A 49 13.12 -2.54 -9.17
N HIS A 50 13.93 -3.57 -8.94
CA HIS A 50 14.83 -4.13 -9.95
C HIS A 50 14.33 -5.49 -10.41
N ASP A 51 13.70 -5.51 -11.58
CA ASP A 51 13.16 -6.69 -12.25
C ASP A 51 14.21 -7.24 -13.21
N ARG A 52 14.73 -8.45 -12.96
CA ARG A 52 15.85 -9.02 -13.73
C ARG A 52 15.57 -10.44 -14.18
N GLU A 53 15.37 -10.63 -15.49
CA GLU A 53 15.20 -11.95 -16.10
C GLU A 53 16.53 -12.59 -16.56
N SER A 54 17.65 -11.85 -16.55
CA SER A 54 18.96 -12.39 -16.97
C SER A 54 20.17 -11.83 -16.21
N GLY A 55 21.31 -12.51 -16.35
CA GLY A 55 22.58 -12.23 -15.68
C GLY A 55 22.76 -13.07 -14.42
N ASP A 56 23.73 -12.69 -13.57
CA ASP A 56 24.11 -13.46 -12.38
C ASP A 56 23.17 -13.25 -11.17
N SER A 57 22.22 -12.33 -11.27
CA SER A 57 21.27 -11.98 -10.19
C SER A 57 19.85 -11.92 -10.75
N ILE A 58 19.38 -13.07 -11.25
CA ILE A 58 18.01 -13.24 -11.74
C ILE A 58 17.05 -13.16 -10.54
N THR A 59 16.08 -12.26 -10.64
CA THR A 59 15.01 -12.09 -9.65
C THR A 59 13.64 -12.45 -10.23
N THR A 60 13.56 -12.62 -11.56
CA THR A 60 12.31 -12.84 -12.30
C THR A 60 12.42 -14.04 -13.22
N VAL A 61 11.45 -14.95 -13.14
CA VAL A 61 11.44 -16.18 -13.93
C VAL A 61 10.05 -16.46 -14.50
N PRO A 62 9.90 -16.72 -15.81
CA PRO A 62 8.64 -17.22 -16.37
C PRO A 62 8.39 -18.67 -15.93
N ILE A 63 7.26 -18.94 -15.28
CA ILE A 63 6.92 -20.24 -14.69
C ILE A 63 5.77 -20.97 -15.39
N ALA A 64 4.94 -20.26 -16.15
CA ALA A 64 3.84 -20.84 -16.90
C ALA A 64 3.52 -20.02 -18.16
N GLY A 65 2.89 -20.66 -19.15
CA GLY A 65 2.43 -20.01 -20.37
C GLY A 65 1.70 -20.96 -21.31
N ILE A 66 1.13 -20.41 -22.39
CA ILE A 66 0.39 -21.17 -23.39
C ILE A 66 1.34 -22.08 -24.20
N ARG A 67 0.98 -23.36 -24.36
CA ARG A 67 1.67 -24.35 -25.22
C ARG A 67 1.16 -24.25 -26.67
N PRO A 68 1.93 -24.67 -27.70
CA PRO A 68 3.15 -25.50 -27.72
C PRO A 68 4.47 -24.69 -27.77
N VAL A 69 4.46 -23.47 -27.26
CA VAL A 69 5.54 -22.50 -27.48
C VAL A 69 6.78 -22.90 -26.69
N LYS A 70 7.96 -22.86 -27.34
CA LYS A 70 9.24 -23.26 -26.72
C LYS A 70 9.81 -22.25 -25.73
N LYS A 71 9.40 -20.97 -25.82
CA LYS A 71 9.86 -19.90 -24.93
C LYS A 71 8.70 -18.98 -24.56
N TRP A 72 8.52 -18.76 -23.27
CA TRP A 72 7.60 -17.77 -22.73
C TRP A 72 8.33 -16.43 -22.56
N PHE A 73 7.64 -15.32 -22.81
CA PHE A 73 8.23 -13.97 -22.80
C PHE A 73 7.17 -12.91 -22.50
N LEU A 74 7.63 -11.73 -22.06
CA LEU A 74 6.76 -10.60 -21.73
C LEU A 74 5.96 -10.12 -22.95
N GLY A 75 4.65 -9.94 -22.77
CA GLY A 75 3.73 -9.54 -23.83
C GLY A 75 3.00 -10.72 -24.48
N ARG A 76 3.32 -11.96 -24.10
CA ARG A 76 2.58 -13.14 -24.57
C ARG A 76 1.49 -13.52 -23.58
N PHE A 77 0.23 -13.47 -24.01
CA PHE A 77 -0.93 -13.81 -23.18
C PHE A 77 -0.76 -15.15 -22.42
N GLY A 78 -1.12 -15.13 -21.15
CA GLY A 78 -1.04 -16.26 -20.23
C GLY A 78 0.36 -16.54 -19.68
N THR A 79 1.40 -15.83 -20.14
CA THR A 79 2.73 -15.98 -19.54
C THR A 79 2.71 -15.44 -18.11
N THR A 80 3.06 -16.28 -17.15
CA THR A 80 3.12 -15.96 -15.72
C THR A 80 4.56 -15.99 -15.25
N PHE A 81 4.95 -14.98 -14.50
CA PHE A 81 6.27 -14.79 -13.94
C PHE A 81 6.20 -14.82 -12.42
N VAL A 82 7.21 -15.39 -11.78
CA VAL A 82 7.47 -15.26 -10.34
C VAL A 82 8.58 -14.25 -10.12
N ILE A 83 8.46 -13.45 -9.06
CA ILE A 83 9.44 -12.40 -8.71
C ILE A 83 9.88 -12.46 -7.25
N ASP A 84 11.14 -12.14 -7.02
CA ASP A 84 11.72 -11.71 -5.73
C ASP A 84 12.67 -10.51 -5.98
N ASP A 85 12.08 -9.38 -6.39
CA ASP A 85 12.81 -8.22 -6.88
C ASP A 85 13.30 -7.33 -5.74
N LEU A 86 14.55 -6.90 -5.82
CA LEU A 86 15.16 -5.99 -4.86
C LEU A 86 14.49 -4.62 -4.93
N LEU A 87 14.21 -4.03 -3.76
CA LEU A 87 13.76 -2.63 -3.62
C LEU A 87 14.88 -1.80 -3.01
N THR A 88 15.22 -0.66 -3.64
CA THR A 88 16.31 0.22 -3.18
C THR A 88 15.91 1.68 -3.08
N GLU A 89 16.68 2.48 -2.33
CA GLU A 89 16.43 3.92 -2.15
C GLU A 89 16.74 4.74 -3.40
N THR A 90 17.71 4.31 -4.21
CA THR A 90 18.08 4.96 -5.48
C THR A 90 18.05 3.96 -6.64
N PRO A 91 18.14 4.39 -7.91
CA PRO A 91 18.15 3.47 -9.04
C PRO A 91 19.39 2.57 -9.11
N ASP A 92 20.41 2.80 -8.27
CA ASP A 92 21.59 1.95 -8.20
C ASP A 92 21.27 0.67 -7.42
N TRP A 93 21.59 -0.48 -8.01
CA TRP A 93 21.47 -1.81 -7.41
C TRP A 93 22.24 -1.92 -6.07
N SER A 94 23.35 -1.19 -5.94
CA SER A 94 24.21 -1.21 -4.74
C SER A 94 23.73 -0.25 -3.64
N SER A 95 22.67 0.52 -3.89
CA SER A 95 22.15 1.47 -2.91
C SER A 95 21.40 0.75 -1.77
N PRO A 96 21.16 1.42 -0.62
CA PRO A 96 20.53 0.78 0.53
C PRO A 96 19.22 0.06 0.15
N ALA A 97 19.13 -1.20 0.58
CA ALA A 97 17.94 -2.02 0.37
C ALA A 97 16.81 -1.57 1.30
N VAL A 98 15.63 -1.42 0.71
CA VAL A 98 14.38 -1.06 1.40
C VAL A 98 13.57 -2.32 1.72
N GLY A 99 13.66 -3.35 0.88
CA GLY A 99 12.86 -4.56 0.96
C GLY A 99 12.89 -5.37 -0.34
N HIS A 100 11.86 -6.18 -0.54
CA HIS A 100 11.67 -7.00 -1.74
C HIS A 100 10.23 -6.94 -2.25
N ALA A 101 10.03 -6.96 -3.56
CA ALA A 101 8.73 -7.27 -4.17
C ALA A 101 8.65 -8.77 -4.48
N ARG A 102 7.69 -9.47 -3.85
CA ARG A 102 7.56 -10.92 -3.91
C ARG A 102 6.18 -11.36 -4.34
N GLY A 103 6.09 -12.16 -5.38
CA GLY A 103 4.81 -12.65 -5.88
C GLY A 103 4.87 -13.02 -7.35
N ILE A 104 3.82 -12.65 -8.08
CA ILE A 104 3.70 -12.97 -9.51
C ILE A 104 3.19 -11.78 -10.32
N TYR A 105 3.44 -11.85 -11.61
CA TYR A 105 2.67 -11.11 -12.59
C TYR A 105 2.35 -11.95 -13.82
N VAL A 106 1.28 -11.61 -14.53
CA VAL A 106 0.79 -12.38 -15.68
C VAL A 106 0.43 -11.47 -16.83
N ASN A 107 0.81 -11.83 -18.06
CA ASN A 107 0.30 -11.20 -19.27
C ASN A 107 -1.20 -11.52 -19.44
N SER A 108 -2.05 -10.63 -18.94
CA SER A 108 -3.49 -10.83 -18.78
C SER A 108 -4.33 -10.30 -19.94
N ALA A 109 -3.75 -9.48 -20.81
CA ALA A 109 -4.40 -9.03 -22.04
C ALA A 109 -4.07 -9.95 -23.22
N VAL A 110 -5.11 -10.35 -23.97
CA VAL A 110 -4.96 -11.15 -25.20
C VAL A 110 -4.07 -10.44 -26.22
N ALA A 111 -4.15 -9.10 -26.28
CA ALA A 111 -3.33 -8.27 -27.15
C ALA A 111 -1.86 -8.14 -26.70
N GLY A 112 -1.49 -8.67 -25.53
CA GLY A 112 -0.13 -8.57 -25.00
C GLY A 112 0.24 -7.20 -24.44
N THR A 113 -0.74 -6.30 -24.29
CA THR A 113 -0.55 -4.91 -23.87
C THR A 113 -0.35 -4.76 -22.36
N ASP A 114 -0.87 -5.70 -21.59
CA ASP A 114 -1.01 -5.57 -20.15
C ASP A 114 -0.40 -6.74 -19.39
N ILE A 115 0.17 -6.43 -18.24
CA ILE A 115 0.43 -7.39 -17.16
C ILE A 115 -0.48 -7.11 -15.98
N HIS A 116 -0.94 -8.15 -15.29
CA HIS A 116 -1.62 -8.02 -14.01
C HIS A 116 -0.64 -8.32 -12.90
N PHE A 117 -0.49 -7.40 -11.97
CA PHE A 117 0.35 -7.53 -10.78
C PHE A 117 -0.41 -8.19 -9.63
N LEU A 118 0.27 -9.11 -8.95
CA LEU A 118 -0.17 -9.71 -7.70
C LEU A 118 1.06 -10.05 -6.86
N PHE A 119 1.51 -9.12 -6.03
CA PHE A 119 2.71 -9.30 -5.20
C PHE A 119 2.68 -8.46 -3.93
N SER A 120 3.53 -8.82 -2.99
CA SER A 120 3.75 -8.10 -1.73
C SER A 120 5.03 -7.27 -1.80
N LEU A 121 4.99 -6.02 -1.35
CA LEU A 121 6.17 -5.25 -0.98
C LEU A 121 6.53 -5.59 0.47
N VAL A 122 7.60 -6.35 0.68
CA VAL A 122 8.05 -6.83 1.99
C VAL A 122 9.22 -5.97 2.47
N PHE A 123 9.00 -5.14 3.48
CA PHE A 123 9.99 -4.17 3.95
C PHE A 123 10.97 -4.77 4.96
N THR A 124 12.25 -4.47 4.77
CA THR A 124 13.35 -4.87 5.66
C THR A 124 14.18 -3.67 6.16
N ASN A 125 13.84 -2.46 5.71
CA ASN A 125 14.47 -1.23 6.20
C ASN A 125 14.16 -0.96 7.68
N LYS A 126 14.95 -0.08 8.31
CA LYS A 126 14.81 0.24 9.74
C LYS A 126 13.40 0.70 10.12
N GLU A 127 12.75 1.48 9.26
CA GLU A 127 11.45 2.07 9.59
C GLU A 127 10.29 1.07 9.50
N PHE A 128 10.25 0.23 8.47
CA PHE A 128 9.09 -0.63 8.20
C PHE A 128 9.39 -2.13 8.32
N ASN A 129 10.55 -2.51 8.86
CA ASN A 129 10.98 -3.90 9.01
C ASN A 129 9.85 -4.84 9.48
N GLY A 130 9.62 -5.91 8.73
CA GLY A 130 8.61 -6.93 9.03
C GLY A 130 7.16 -6.52 8.68
N SER A 131 6.96 -5.35 8.07
CA SER A 131 5.67 -4.93 7.50
C SER A 131 5.62 -5.22 6.00
N SER A 132 4.41 -5.33 5.46
CA SER A 132 4.20 -5.45 4.01
C SER A 132 3.06 -4.56 3.51
N LEU A 133 3.09 -4.29 2.20
CA LEU A 133 1.94 -3.81 1.44
C LEU A 133 1.62 -4.80 0.33
N GLU A 134 0.34 -4.98 0.05
CA GLU A 134 -0.13 -5.88 -1.03
C GLU A 134 -0.53 -5.06 -2.24
N ILE A 135 0.06 -5.39 -3.39
CA ILE A 135 -0.14 -4.73 -4.68
C ILE A 135 -0.99 -5.60 -5.59
N GLN A 136 -2.03 -5.00 -6.16
CA GLN A 136 -2.86 -5.64 -7.16
C GLN A 136 -3.32 -4.62 -8.21
N GLY A 137 -3.24 -4.98 -9.50
CA GLY A 137 -3.78 -4.14 -10.57
C GLY A 137 -3.29 -4.47 -11.97
N ALA A 138 -3.98 -3.91 -12.97
CA ALA A 138 -3.57 -3.97 -14.36
C ALA A 138 -2.50 -2.91 -14.66
N ASN A 139 -1.46 -3.32 -15.36
CA ASN A 139 -0.33 -2.50 -15.78
C ASN A 139 -0.26 -2.52 -17.31
N GLU A 140 -0.68 -1.41 -17.93
CA GLU A 140 -0.54 -1.18 -19.37
C GLU A 140 0.90 -0.82 -19.72
N ILE A 141 1.65 -1.78 -20.26
CA ILE A 141 3.14 -1.74 -20.33
C ILE A 141 3.64 -0.54 -21.15
N LEU A 142 2.86 -0.09 -22.14
CA LEU A 142 3.21 1.04 -23.02
C LEU A 142 2.93 2.42 -22.42
N ARG A 143 2.16 2.51 -21.32
CA ARG A 143 1.89 3.79 -20.66
C ARG A 143 3.09 4.19 -19.81
N ARG A 144 3.47 5.47 -19.88
CA ARG A 144 4.61 6.01 -19.12
C ARG A 144 4.37 5.93 -17.60
N PHE A 145 3.22 6.46 -17.16
CA PHE A 145 2.80 6.44 -15.76
C PHE A 145 1.63 5.50 -15.61
N ARG A 146 1.72 4.62 -14.62
CA ARG A 146 0.78 3.52 -14.43
C ARG A 146 0.44 3.44 -12.96
N GLU A 147 -0.83 3.15 -12.68
CA GLU A 147 -1.37 3.14 -11.34
C GLU A 147 -1.88 1.75 -10.98
N VAL A 148 -1.52 1.26 -9.81
CA VAL A 148 -2.03 0.02 -9.23
C VAL A 148 -2.46 0.25 -7.79
N SER A 149 -3.37 -0.59 -7.29
CA SER A 149 -3.91 -0.43 -5.95
C SER A 149 -3.00 -1.05 -4.91
N VAL A 150 -2.90 -0.36 -3.77
CA VAL A 150 -2.48 -0.98 -2.51
C VAL A 150 -3.73 -1.49 -1.83
N VAL A 151 -3.94 -2.80 -1.87
CA VAL A 151 -5.20 -3.43 -1.46
C VAL A 151 -5.22 -3.80 0.03
N SER A 152 -4.06 -3.99 0.65
CA SER A 152 -3.93 -4.25 2.08
C SER A 152 -2.49 -4.05 2.56
N GLY A 153 -2.24 -4.29 3.84
CA GLY A 153 -0.90 -4.34 4.41
C GLY A 153 -0.84 -5.05 5.76
N THR A 154 0.37 -5.36 6.19
CA THR A 154 0.67 -6.06 7.45
C THR A 154 1.58 -5.21 8.34
N GLY A 155 1.80 -5.65 9.58
CA GLY A 155 2.66 -4.93 10.52
C GLY A 155 2.20 -3.50 10.76
N LYS A 156 3.09 -2.52 10.50
CA LYS A 156 2.80 -1.09 10.60
C LYS A 156 1.74 -0.61 9.61
N PHE A 157 1.54 -1.34 8.51
CA PHE A 157 0.56 -1.00 7.48
C PHE A 157 -0.74 -1.80 7.61
N ARG A 158 -1.10 -2.24 8.82
CA ARG A 158 -2.39 -2.93 9.03
C ARG A 158 -3.55 -2.02 8.63
N PHE A 159 -4.51 -2.59 7.91
CA PHE A 159 -5.64 -1.86 7.30
C PHE A 159 -5.22 -0.81 6.26
N ALA A 160 -4.01 -0.94 5.70
CA ALA A 160 -3.57 -0.02 4.66
C ALA A 160 -4.48 -0.09 3.42
N ARG A 161 -4.73 1.09 2.85
CA ARG A 161 -5.35 1.25 1.54
C ARG A 161 -4.72 2.42 0.82
N GLY A 162 -4.61 2.35 -0.50
CA GLY A 162 -4.02 3.42 -1.26
C GLY A 162 -3.71 3.00 -2.69
N TYR A 163 -2.71 3.66 -3.27
CA TYR A 163 -2.31 3.44 -4.65
C TYR A 163 -0.80 3.59 -4.79
N ALA A 164 -0.29 3.05 -5.88
CA ALA A 164 1.08 3.24 -6.31
C ALA A 164 1.10 3.71 -7.75
N ILE A 165 1.81 4.79 -8.02
CA ILE A 165 2.12 5.26 -9.37
C ILE A 165 3.57 4.92 -9.66
N PHE A 166 3.83 4.31 -10.82
CA PHE A 166 5.18 3.91 -11.19
C PHE A 166 5.47 4.16 -12.67
N ASP A 167 6.75 4.33 -12.96
CA ASP A 167 7.30 4.51 -14.30
C ASP A 167 8.60 3.72 -14.50
N ASN A 168 8.97 3.48 -15.75
CA ASN A 168 10.23 2.83 -16.09
C ASN A 168 11.36 3.85 -15.97
N TYR A 169 12.22 3.70 -14.98
CA TYR A 169 13.43 4.52 -14.87
C TYR A 169 14.48 4.09 -15.90
N PHE A 170 14.64 2.77 -16.06
CA PHE A 170 15.55 2.15 -17.02
C PHE A 170 14.97 0.83 -17.54
N VAL A 171 15.21 0.52 -18.81
CA VAL A 171 14.83 -0.76 -19.44
C VAL A 171 15.95 -1.21 -20.38
N ASP A 172 16.47 -2.40 -20.17
CA ASP A 172 17.30 -3.13 -21.13
C ASP A 172 16.46 -4.27 -21.74
N MET A 173 15.97 -4.03 -22.96
CA MET A 173 15.16 -4.99 -23.70
C MET A 173 15.94 -6.23 -24.16
N LYS A 174 17.27 -6.17 -24.25
CA LYS A 174 18.09 -7.33 -24.64
C LYS A 174 18.26 -8.28 -23.46
N ALA A 175 18.56 -7.71 -22.29
CA ALA A 175 18.72 -8.46 -21.05
C ALA A 175 17.37 -8.77 -20.38
N LEU A 176 16.27 -8.15 -20.81
CA LEU A 176 14.97 -8.23 -20.15
C LEU A 176 15.09 -7.83 -18.67
N ASN A 177 15.82 -6.74 -18.42
CA ASN A 177 16.02 -6.17 -17.10
C ASN A 177 15.42 -4.77 -17.05
N ALA A 178 14.75 -4.41 -15.96
CA ALA A 178 14.14 -3.10 -15.78
C ALA A 178 14.38 -2.57 -14.36
N VAL A 179 14.50 -1.25 -14.26
CA VAL A 179 14.42 -0.53 -12.98
C VAL A 179 13.17 0.32 -13.03
N LEU A 180 12.23 0.04 -12.12
CA LEU A 180 10.96 0.73 -12.00
C LEU A 180 11.02 1.69 -10.81
N ARG A 181 10.66 2.96 -11.01
CA ARG A 181 10.50 3.90 -9.90
C ARG A 181 9.06 3.85 -9.43
N TRP A 182 8.86 3.55 -8.15
CA TRP A 182 7.56 3.46 -7.51
C TRP A 182 7.34 4.64 -6.58
N ASN A 183 6.17 5.26 -6.65
CA ASN A 183 5.69 6.27 -5.72
C ASN A 183 4.39 5.75 -5.09
N VAL A 184 4.45 5.40 -3.80
CA VAL A 184 3.37 4.74 -3.09
C VAL A 184 2.77 5.68 -2.07
N THR A 185 1.45 5.82 -2.08
CA THR A 185 0.68 6.59 -1.09
C THR A 185 -0.29 5.65 -0.40
N VAL A 186 -0.17 5.54 0.93
CA VAL A 186 -1.03 4.67 1.75
C VAL A 186 -1.62 5.39 2.95
N LEU A 187 -2.88 5.08 3.23
CA LEU A 187 -3.58 5.42 4.47
C LEU A 187 -3.57 4.21 5.40
N HIS A 188 -3.12 4.36 6.65
CA HIS A 188 -3.04 3.30 7.67
C HIS A 188 -3.16 3.88 9.09
N TYR A 189 -2.92 3.08 10.14
CA TYR A 189 -3.20 3.43 11.56
C TYR A 189 -2.03 3.17 12.52
#